data_AF-A0A3D5MQS6-F1
#
_entry.id   AF-A0A3D5MQS6-F1
#
_cell.length_a   1.000
_cell.length_b   1.000
_cell.length_c   1.000
_cell.angle_alpha   90.00
_cell.angle_beta   90.00
_cell.angle_gamma   90.00
#
_symmetry.space_group_name_H-M   'P 1'
#
loop_
_entity.id
_entity.type
_entity.pdbx_description
1 polymer ?
#
loop_
_entity_poly.entity_id
_entity_poly.type
_entity_poly.pdbx_seq_one_letter_code
_entity_poly.pdbx_strand_id
1 'polypeptide(L)'
;MRKFNFVKTLLLCSIGLVTAFALPNPVLAESNALDIYLHKVILPDNEEGNNLEINNQGQELPDSSYEGLDGVEFSLYDITSEFEALTATGLEEDEAQKKLIDKTYDFMTMSPLQTTVTATVSGQKGFGEFHLSDDGATHAYLIVESKTPDNVKVKANPIVIVTPLYNENGLMSTLHIYPKNILLDSETPELPGTSTPENPDTTMPSTPTSPDTTTVGKKLPSTGELKANLGIFGGLFIALGLVFYMRKKMMVKTQLDKERKQ
;
A
#
# COMPACT_ATOMS: atom_id res chain seq x y z
N MET A 1 42.03 35.58 -79.85
CA MET A 1 42.02 34.33 -79.07
C MET A 1 40.56 33.82 -79.11
N ARG A 2 40.19 32.80 -79.92
CA ARG A 2 40.17 31.34 -79.62
C ARG A 2 39.58 31.07 -78.21
N LYS A 3 38.47 30.34 -77.96
CA LYS A 3 37.80 29.16 -78.58
C LYS A 3 36.29 29.16 -78.18
N PHE A 4 35.31 28.93 -79.06
CA PHE A 4 34.66 27.66 -79.49
C PHE A 4 33.85 26.86 -78.44
N ASN A 5 32.51 26.96 -78.58
CA ASN A 5 31.40 25.97 -78.51
C ASN A 5 31.23 25.00 -77.33
N PHE A 6 30.00 24.90 -76.79
CA PHE A 6 29.11 23.74 -77.05
C PHE A 6 27.66 23.97 -76.57
N VAL A 7 26.70 23.79 -77.49
CA VAL A 7 25.25 23.69 -77.24
C VAL A 7 24.88 22.21 -77.07
N LYS A 8 24.12 21.86 -76.02
CA LYS A 8 23.27 20.65 -75.88
C LYS A 8 22.09 21.04 -74.96
N THR A 9 20.85 21.24 -75.40
CA THR A 9 19.83 20.29 -75.93
C THR A 9 19.09 19.49 -74.84
N LEU A 10 17.77 19.72 -74.75
CA LEU A 10 16.65 18.81 -74.34
C LEU A 10 16.49 18.45 -72.83
N LEU A 11 15.33 18.06 -72.24
CA LEU A 11 13.92 17.76 -72.63
C LEU A 11 13.10 17.52 -71.33
N LEU A 12 11.80 17.89 -71.33
CA LEU A 12 10.60 17.28 -70.69
C LEU A 12 10.44 16.92 -69.18
N CYS A 13 9.15 16.94 -68.81
CA CYS A 13 8.43 16.22 -67.73
C CYS A 13 8.44 16.88 -66.35
N SER A 14 7.36 16.98 -65.58
CA SER A 14 5.93 16.67 -65.72
C SER A 14 5.30 17.02 -64.36
N ILE A 15 4.05 17.50 -64.37
CA ILE A 15 2.98 17.37 -63.36
C ILE A 15 3.41 16.97 -61.93
N GLY A 16 3.15 17.86 -60.96
CA GLY A 16 3.06 17.54 -59.54
C GLY A 16 1.76 18.07 -58.96
N LEU A 17 0.70 17.26 -59.03
CA LEU A 17 -0.56 17.48 -58.33
C LEU A 17 -0.29 17.29 -56.82
N VAL A 18 -0.36 18.35 -56.03
CA VAL A 18 -0.19 18.25 -54.57
C VAL A 18 -1.49 17.72 -53.98
N THR A 19 -1.58 16.41 -53.80
CA THR A 19 -2.61 15.79 -52.96
C THR A 19 -2.19 15.92 -51.51
N ALA A 20 -2.89 16.77 -50.75
CA ALA A 20 -2.76 16.85 -49.30
C ALA A 20 -3.33 15.56 -48.67
N PHE A 21 -2.47 14.59 -48.40
CA PHE A 21 -2.78 13.49 -47.51
C PHE A 21 -2.84 14.06 -46.08
N ALA A 22 -4.05 14.17 -45.54
CA ALA A 22 -4.23 14.33 -44.10
C ALA A 22 -3.79 13.01 -43.45
N LEU A 23 -2.57 13.00 -42.90
CA LEU A 23 -2.15 11.91 -42.03
C LEU A 23 -3.07 11.95 -40.79
N PRO A 24 -3.66 10.82 -40.38
CA PRO A 24 -4.32 10.78 -39.08
C PRO A 24 -3.27 11.10 -38.02
N ASN A 25 -3.52 12.13 -37.22
CA ASN A 25 -2.71 12.37 -36.03
C ASN A 25 -2.76 11.08 -35.19
N PRO A 26 -1.61 10.57 -34.71
CA PRO A 26 -1.65 9.49 -33.73
C PRO A 26 -2.46 10.00 -32.54
N VAL A 27 -3.60 9.35 -32.27
CA VAL A 27 -4.25 9.46 -30.98
C VAL A 27 -3.23 8.88 -30.01
N LEU A 28 -2.59 9.75 -29.22
CA LEU A 28 -1.86 9.31 -28.04
C LEU A 28 -2.90 8.54 -27.20
N ALA A 29 -2.69 7.23 -27.07
CA ALA A 29 -3.39 6.48 -26.05
C ALA A 29 -3.08 7.18 -24.73
N GLU A 30 -4.12 7.67 -24.06
CA GLU A 30 -4.01 8.17 -22.71
C GLU A 30 -3.53 6.99 -21.87
N SER A 31 -2.26 7.03 -21.45
CA SER A 31 -1.72 6.05 -20.53
C SER A 31 -2.52 6.22 -19.25
N ASN A 32 -3.38 5.27 -18.90
CA ASN A 32 -3.99 5.26 -17.59
C ASN A 32 -2.83 5.04 -16.61
N ALA A 33 -2.60 5.99 -15.72
CA ALA A 33 -1.61 5.85 -14.66
C ALA A 33 -2.38 5.90 -13.34
N LEU A 34 -1.96 5.07 -12.39
CA LEU A 34 -2.50 5.09 -11.04
C LEU A 34 -1.42 5.58 -10.08
N ASP A 35 -1.64 6.77 -9.54
CA ASP A 35 -0.86 7.33 -8.45
C ASP A 35 -1.42 6.82 -7.12
N ILE A 36 -0.57 6.22 -6.29
CA ILE A 36 -0.96 5.77 -4.95
C ILE A 36 -0.28 6.69 -3.93
N TYR A 37 -1.08 7.44 -3.18
CA TYR A 37 -0.63 8.28 -2.09
C TYR A 37 -0.81 7.58 -0.76
N LEU A 38 0.30 7.37 -0.07
CA LEU A 38 0.37 6.70 1.21
C LEU A 38 0.49 7.74 2.31
N HIS A 39 -0.43 7.67 3.27
CA HIS A 39 -0.46 8.52 4.45
C HIS A 39 -0.25 7.65 5.70
N LYS A 40 0.98 7.59 6.20
CA LYS A 40 1.33 6.73 7.33
C LYS A 40 0.77 7.29 8.63
N VAL A 41 -0.23 6.61 9.17
CA VAL A 41 -0.95 7.04 10.37
C VAL A 41 -0.37 6.42 11.65
N ILE A 42 -0.26 7.24 12.69
CA ILE A 42 -0.11 6.81 14.08
C ILE A 42 -1.50 6.58 14.66
N LEU A 43 -1.77 5.34 15.09
CA LEU A 43 -2.91 5.01 15.91
C LEU A 43 -2.51 5.07 17.38
N PRO A 44 -3.22 5.85 18.22
CA PRO A 44 -3.01 5.78 19.66
C PRO A 44 -3.48 4.41 20.19
N ASP A 45 -2.74 3.84 21.14
CA ASP A 45 -3.05 2.56 21.78
C ASP A 45 -4.09 2.76 22.91
N ASN A 46 -5.24 3.34 22.56
CA ASN A 46 -6.30 3.69 23.49
C ASN A 46 -7.70 3.61 22.83
N GLU A 47 -8.75 3.89 23.59
CA GLU A 47 -10.14 3.87 23.08
C GLU A 47 -10.37 4.86 21.93
N GLU A 48 -9.64 5.97 21.88
CA GLU A 48 -9.73 6.96 20.79
C GLU A 48 -9.19 6.38 19.48
N GLY A 49 -8.08 5.65 19.53
CA GLY A 49 -7.50 4.98 18.35
C GLY A 49 -8.39 3.90 17.77
N ASN A 50 -9.15 3.21 18.63
CA ASN A 50 -10.15 2.23 18.22
C ASN A 50 -11.36 2.87 17.52
N ASN A 51 -11.62 4.16 17.76
CA ASN A 51 -12.73 4.92 17.17
C ASN A 51 -12.32 5.77 15.95
N LEU A 52 -11.04 5.78 15.55
CA LEU A 52 -10.60 6.47 14.34
C LEU A 52 -11.07 5.71 13.07
N GLU A 53 -12.11 6.24 12.41
CA GLU A 53 -12.66 5.75 11.14
C GLU A 53 -11.76 6.04 9.92
N ILE A 54 -10.45 5.81 10.05
CA ILE A 54 -9.51 5.94 8.94
C ILE A 54 -9.47 4.61 8.21
N ASN A 55 -9.79 4.59 6.91
CA ASN A 55 -9.82 3.38 6.11
C ASN A 55 -9.25 3.63 4.71
N ASN A 56 -8.89 2.56 4.03
CA ASN A 56 -8.32 2.60 2.68
C ASN A 56 -9.42 2.65 1.61
N GLN A 57 -10.41 3.54 1.75
CA GLN A 57 -11.48 3.75 0.75
C GLN A 57 -11.02 4.56 -0.47
N GLY A 58 -9.73 4.89 -0.56
CA GLY A 58 -9.15 5.59 -1.70
C GLY A 58 -9.34 7.10 -1.72
N GLN A 59 -10.05 7.67 -0.74
CA GLN A 59 -10.31 9.10 -0.65
C GLN A 59 -9.26 9.83 0.19
N GLU A 60 -8.93 11.06 -0.21
CA GLU A 60 -8.10 11.95 0.60
C GLU A 60 -8.87 12.40 1.86
N LEU A 61 -8.21 12.32 3.01
CA LEU A 61 -8.71 12.83 4.28
C LEU A 61 -8.05 14.17 4.58
N PRO A 62 -8.74 15.09 5.29
CA PRO A 62 -8.11 16.33 5.74
C PRO A 62 -6.85 16.07 6.57
N ASP A 63 -5.82 16.89 6.41
CA ASP A 63 -4.54 16.76 7.13
C ASP A 63 -4.69 16.73 8.66
N SER A 64 -5.71 17.41 9.19
CA SER A 64 -6.00 17.44 10.63
C SER A 64 -6.65 16.17 11.17
N SER A 65 -7.02 15.21 10.31
CA SER A 65 -7.75 14.01 10.71
C SER A 65 -6.87 12.91 11.30
N TYR A 66 -5.54 13.04 11.21
CA TYR A 66 -4.61 12.03 11.70
C TYR A 66 -3.22 12.59 12.03
N GLU A 67 -2.44 11.85 12.83
CA GLU A 67 -1.03 12.14 13.05
C GLU A 67 -0.14 11.25 12.16
N GLY A 68 0.80 11.87 11.44
CA GLY A 68 1.68 11.21 10.48
C GLY A 68 3.01 10.70 11.06
N LEU A 69 3.50 9.58 10.52
CA LEU A 69 4.78 8.96 10.87
C LEU A 69 5.77 8.89 9.69
N ASP A 70 6.87 9.63 9.82
CA ASP A 70 8.00 9.63 8.88
C ASP A 70 8.97 8.45 9.13
N GLY A 71 9.81 8.16 8.14
CA GLY A 71 10.91 7.21 8.25
C GLY A 71 10.50 5.74 8.14
N VAL A 72 9.25 5.46 7.75
CA VAL A 72 8.75 4.11 7.48
C VAL A 72 8.96 3.79 6.01
N GLU A 73 9.58 2.64 5.71
CA GLU A 73 9.76 2.18 4.33
C GLU A 73 8.63 1.22 3.95
N PHE A 74 8.08 1.44 2.75
CA PHE A 74 7.16 0.51 2.10
C PHE A 74 7.75 -0.04 0.82
N SER A 75 7.44 -1.30 0.57
CA SER A 75 7.74 -2.00 -0.66
C SER A 75 6.45 -2.39 -1.38
N LEU A 76 6.39 -2.12 -2.68
CA LEU A 76 5.32 -2.55 -3.56
C LEU A 76 5.81 -3.73 -4.39
N TYR A 77 5.04 -4.83 -4.39
CA TYR A 77 5.32 -6.05 -5.15
C TYR A 77 4.20 -6.30 -6.16
N ASP A 78 4.57 -6.80 -7.33
CA ASP A 78 3.62 -7.39 -8.27
C ASP A 78 3.29 -8.82 -7.82
N ILE A 79 2.01 -9.11 -7.61
CA ILE A 79 1.46 -10.41 -7.23
C ILE A 79 0.37 -10.86 -8.21
N THR A 80 0.40 -10.34 -9.44
CA THR A 80 -0.60 -10.61 -10.48
C THR A 80 -0.74 -12.10 -10.75
N SER A 81 0.39 -12.82 -10.89
CA SER A 81 0.37 -14.26 -11.15
C SER A 81 -0.30 -15.06 -10.02
N GLU A 82 -0.13 -14.68 -8.76
CA GLU A 82 -0.83 -15.31 -7.64
C GLU A 82 -2.32 -15.01 -7.64
N PHE A 83 -2.71 -13.79 -7.99
CA PHE A 83 -4.12 -13.42 -8.11
C PHE A 83 -4.81 -14.19 -9.24
N GLU A 84 -4.21 -14.23 -10.42
CA GLU A 84 -4.68 -15.01 -11.57
C GLU A 84 -4.81 -16.50 -11.23
N ALA A 85 -3.85 -17.07 -10.52
CA ALA A 85 -3.92 -18.46 -10.09
C ALA A 85 -5.11 -18.73 -9.16
N LEU A 86 -5.49 -17.77 -8.30
CA LEU A 86 -6.65 -17.91 -7.43
C LEU A 86 -7.96 -17.78 -8.22
N THR A 87 -8.08 -16.77 -9.07
CA THR A 87 -9.32 -16.55 -9.86
C THR A 87 -9.53 -17.63 -10.91
N ALA A 88 -8.46 -18.21 -11.47
CA ALA A 88 -8.53 -19.37 -12.35
C ALA A 88 -9.16 -20.62 -11.69
N THR A 89 -9.21 -20.69 -10.35
CA THR A 89 -9.94 -21.76 -9.63
C THR A 89 -11.45 -21.52 -9.54
N GLY A 90 -11.94 -20.41 -10.09
CA GLY A 90 -13.33 -19.96 -9.97
C GLY A 90 -13.60 -19.18 -8.69
N LEU A 91 -12.56 -18.69 -8.02
CA LEU A 91 -12.69 -17.86 -6.84
C LEU A 91 -13.03 -16.41 -7.25
N GLU A 92 -13.98 -15.80 -6.56
CA GLU A 92 -14.33 -14.40 -6.79
C GLU A 92 -13.18 -13.46 -6.40
N GLU A 93 -13.08 -12.30 -7.04
CA GLU A 93 -11.96 -11.36 -6.87
C GLU A 93 -11.77 -10.94 -5.40
N ASP A 94 -12.86 -10.61 -4.69
CA ASP A 94 -12.82 -10.19 -3.29
C ASP A 94 -12.29 -11.31 -2.37
N GLU A 95 -12.64 -12.56 -2.67
CA GLU A 95 -12.15 -13.73 -1.93
C GLU A 95 -10.68 -14.01 -2.24
N ALA A 96 -10.27 -13.84 -3.51
CA ALA A 96 -8.88 -13.96 -3.92
C ALA A 96 -8.02 -12.89 -3.23
N GLN A 97 -8.48 -11.64 -3.21
CA GLN A 97 -7.82 -10.53 -2.53
C GLN A 97 -7.68 -10.78 -1.02
N LYS A 98 -8.75 -11.26 -0.36
CA LYS A 98 -8.69 -11.65 1.06
C LYS A 98 -7.65 -12.73 1.32
N LYS A 99 -7.61 -13.77 0.47
CA LYS A 99 -6.59 -14.84 0.60
C LYS A 99 -5.17 -14.33 0.41
N LEU A 100 -4.96 -13.35 -0.47
CA LEU A 100 -3.65 -12.74 -0.69
C LEU A 100 -3.25 -11.88 0.51
N ILE A 101 -4.17 -11.15 1.14
CA ILE A 101 -3.90 -10.40 2.38
C ILE A 101 -3.48 -11.34 3.52
N ASP A 102 -4.16 -12.48 3.68
CA ASP A 102 -3.90 -13.44 4.76
C ASP A 102 -2.69 -14.37 4.46
N LYS A 103 -2.13 -14.31 3.25
CA LYS A 103 -1.00 -15.16 2.83
C LYS A 103 0.29 -14.72 3.51
N THR A 104 1.06 -15.69 4.00
CA THR A 104 2.46 -15.44 4.39
C THR A 104 3.34 -15.38 3.14
N TYR A 105 4.05 -14.27 2.95
CA TYR A 105 5.03 -14.10 1.88
C TYR A 105 6.46 -14.28 2.42
N ASP A 106 7.33 -14.83 1.58
CA ASP A 106 8.77 -14.85 1.83
C ASP A 106 9.45 -13.71 1.06
N PHE A 107 9.49 -12.53 1.69
CA PHE A 107 10.06 -11.33 1.10
C PHE A 107 11.56 -11.42 0.81
N MET A 108 12.28 -12.43 1.33
CA MET A 108 13.68 -12.66 0.97
C MET A 108 13.85 -13.17 -0.47
N THR A 109 12.78 -13.72 -1.04
CA THR A 109 12.78 -14.30 -2.39
C THR A 109 12.09 -13.40 -3.41
N MET A 110 11.43 -12.34 -2.96
CA MET A 110 10.70 -11.40 -3.81
C MET A 110 11.54 -10.13 -4.04
N SER A 111 11.43 -9.55 -5.22
CA SER A 111 12.00 -8.23 -5.52
C SER A 111 10.88 -7.20 -5.58
N PRO A 112 10.98 -6.07 -4.85
CA PRO A 112 9.98 -5.03 -4.95
C PRO A 112 10.04 -4.36 -6.33
N LEU A 113 8.88 -4.02 -6.88
CA LEU A 113 8.74 -3.19 -8.07
C LEU A 113 9.17 -1.75 -7.77
N GLN A 114 8.75 -1.24 -6.61
CA GLN A 114 9.05 0.10 -6.12
C GLN A 114 9.20 0.08 -4.59
N THR A 115 9.96 1.03 -4.08
CA THR A 115 10.04 1.31 -2.64
C THR A 115 9.87 2.80 -2.39
N THR A 116 9.35 3.15 -1.22
CA THR A 116 9.21 4.54 -0.78
C THR A 116 9.46 4.64 0.72
N VAL A 117 10.01 5.77 1.18
CA VAL A 117 10.22 6.05 2.61
C VAL A 117 9.36 7.26 2.96
N THR A 118 8.54 7.13 3.99
CA THR A 118 7.61 8.19 4.38
C THR A 118 8.36 9.43 4.88
N ALA A 119 7.90 10.60 4.46
CA ALA A 119 8.53 11.87 4.80
C ALA A 119 7.49 12.98 4.99
N THR A 120 7.94 14.11 5.52
CA THR A 120 7.15 15.34 5.57
C THR A 120 7.14 16.04 4.21
N VAL A 121 5.98 16.16 3.58
CA VAL A 121 5.77 16.89 2.32
C VAL A 121 4.71 17.94 2.54
N SER A 122 4.98 19.19 2.15
CA SER A 122 4.05 20.32 2.30
C SER A 122 3.50 20.51 3.72
N GLY A 123 4.24 20.10 4.75
CA GLY A 123 3.83 20.17 6.15
C GLY A 123 3.02 18.96 6.66
N GLN A 124 2.65 18.03 5.77
CA GLN A 124 2.00 16.77 6.11
C GLN A 124 3.05 15.68 6.35
N LYS A 125 3.06 15.09 7.55
CA LYS A 125 3.94 13.97 7.91
C LYS A 125 3.40 12.66 7.37
N GLY A 126 4.29 11.70 7.17
CA GLY A 126 3.96 10.33 6.83
C GLY A 126 3.62 10.10 5.36
N PHE A 127 3.96 11.03 4.47
CA PHE A 127 3.64 10.93 3.06
C PHE A 127 4.63 10.03 2.31
N GLY A 128 4.12 9.15 1.46
CA GLY A 128 4.87 8.37 0.48
C GLY A 128 4.06 8.16 -0.79
N GLU A 129 4.72 7.78 -1.88
CA GLU A 129 4.06 7.62 -3.19
C GLU A 129 4.55 6.39 -3.95
N PHE A 130 3.66 5.82 -4.75
CA PHE A 130 3.95 4.84 -5.79
C PHE A 130 3.27 5.26 -7.10
N HIS A 131 3.88 4.91 -8.22
CA HIS A 131 3.35 5.21 -9.55
C HIS A 131 3.21 3.92 -10.36
N LEU A 132 1.98 3.53 -10.69
CA LEU A 132 1.71 2.35 -11.48
C LEU A 132 1.28 2.74 -12.89
N SER A 133 1.79 2.03 -13.89
CA SER A 133 1.21 2.06 -15.22
C SER A 133 -0.01 1.16 -15.24
N ASP A 134 -1.13 1.66 -15.75
CA ASP A 134 -2.36 0.90 -15.97
C ASP A 134 -2.55 0.74 -17.49
N ASP A 135 -2.32 -0.48 -17.97
CA ASP A 135 -2.52 -0.85 -19.38
C ASP A 135 -3.97 -1.30 -19.67
N GLY A 136 -4.86 -1.17 -18.68
CA GLY A 136 -6.24 -1.62 -18.71
C GLY A 136 -6.40 -3.12 -18.41
N ALA A 137 -5.32 -3.85 -18.18
CA ALA A 137 -5.36 -5.25 -17.75
C ALA A 137 -5.49 -5.37 -16.23
N THR A 138 -5.90 -6.55 -15.77
CA THR A 138 -6.03 -6.82 -14.34
C THR A 138 -4.68 -7.14 -13.73
N HIS A 139 -4.16 -6.23 -12.92
CA HIS A 139 -2.96 -6.46 -12.12
C HIS A 139 -3.25 -6.43 -10.63
N ALA A 140 -2.54 -7.27 -9.87
CA ALA A 140 -2.62 -7.30 -8.42
C ALA A 140 -1.28 -6.89 -7.80
N TYR A 141 -1.32 -5.95 -6.85
CA TYR A 141 -0.17 -5.40 -6.17
C TYR A 141 -0.28 -5.57 -4.67
N LEU A 142 0.86 -5.81 -4.01
CA LEU A 142 1.00 -5.95 -2.57
C LEU A 142 1.91 -4.85 -2.02
N ILE A 143 1.38 -4.03 -1.12
CA ILE A 143 2.14 -3.00 -0.41
C ILE A 143 2.36 -3.47 1.03
N VAL A 144 3.63 -3.48 1.46
CA VAL A 144 4.03 -3.91 2.81
C VAL A 144 5.03 -2.96 3.43
N GLU A 145 4.95 -2.82 4.75
CA GLU A 145 5.92 -2.09 5.54
C GLU A 145 7.22 -2.91 5.68
N SER A 146 8.21 -2.59 4.85
CA SER A 146 9.48 -3.32 4.73
C SER A 146 10.47 -2.95 5.83
N LYS A 147 10.48 -1.68 6.25
CA LYS A 147 11.34 -1.19 7.33
C LYS A 147 10.60 -0.21 8.21
N THR A 148 10.83 -0.33 9.51
CA THR A 148 10.08 0.40 10.52
C THR A 148 11.05 1.02 11.53
N PRO A 149 10.81 2.26 11.98
CA PRO A 149 11.52 2.84 13.11
C PRO A 149 11.37 2.01 14.41
N ASP A 150 12.37 2.06 15.27
CA ASP A 150 12.41 1.25 16.50
C ASP A 150 11.30 1.59 17.50
N ASN A 151 10.69 2.77 17.41
CA ASN A 151 9.61 3.23 18.28
C ASN A 151 8.22 2.69 17.88
N VAL A 152 8.13 1.74 16.95
CA VAL A 152 6.86 1.13 16.53
C VAL A 152 6.63 -0.20 17.24
N LYS A 153 5.47 -0.31 17.91
CA LYS A 153 4.97 -1.52 18.59
C LYS A 153 4.26 -2.46 17.62
N VAL A 154 3.42 -1.91 16.74
CA VAL A 154 2.64 -2.66 15.74
C VAL A 154 2.82 -2.02 14.37
N LYS A 155 3.24 -2.83 13.39
CA LYS A 155 3.39 -2.42 11.98
C LYS A 155 2.05 -2.38 11.25
N ALA A 156 2.03 -1.71 10.10
CA ALA A 156 0.87 -1.73 9.22
C ALA A 156 0.59 -3.14 8.67
N ASN A 157 -0.69 -3.46 8.57
CA ASN A 157 -1.14 -4.64 7.84
C ASN A 157 -0.80 -4.49 6.34
N PRO A 158 -0.48 -5.59 5.64
CA PRO A 158 -0.36 -5.58 4.19
C PRO A 158 -1.61 -5.07 3.48
N ILE A 159 -1.43 -4.39 2.37
CA ILE A 159 -2.52 -3.90 1.52
C ILE A 159 -2.39 -4.55 0.15
N VAL A 160 -3.47 -5.17 -0.32
CA VAL A 160 -3.56 -5.69 -1.69
C VAL A 160 -4.44 -4.77 -2.51
N ILE A 161 -3.97 -4.37 -3.69
CA ILE A 161 -4.69 -3.54 -4.66
C ILE A 161 -4.85 -4.34 -5.95
N VAL A 162 -6.06 -4.36 -6.52
CA VAL A 162 -6.32 -4.96 -7.83
C VAL A 162 -6.77 -3.86 -8.77
N THR A 163 -6.07 -3.68 -9.88
CA THR A 163 -6.36 -2.70 -10.93
C THR A 163 -7.14 -3.35 -12.07
N PRO A 164 -7.85 -2.56 -12.90
CA PRO A 164 -8.18 -1.14 -12.73
C PRO A 164 -9.12 -0.87 -11.55
N LEU A 165 -8.98 0.29 -10.90
CA LEU A 165 -9.82 0.71 -9.77
C LEU A 165 -10.92 1.65 -10.23
N TYR A 166 -12.13 1.49 -9.70
CA TYR A 166 -13.28 2.32 -10.04
C TYR A 166 -13.94 2.90 -8.78
N ASN A 167 -14.44 4.13 -8.89
CA ASN A 167 -15.33 4.75 -7.90
C ASN A 167 -16.60 5.26 -8.60
N GLU A 168 -17.44 6.01 -7.87
CA GLU A 168 -18.68 6.59 -8.40
C GLU A 168 -18.47 7.50 -9.63
N ASN A 169 -17.26 8.05 -9.78
CA ASN A 169 -16.88 8.92 -10.89
C ASN A 169 -16.21 8.17 -12.06
N GLY A 170 -16.04 6.84 -11.96
CA GLY A 170 -15.42 6.01 -12.99
C GLY A 170 -14.03 5.53 -12.61
N LEU A 171 -13.16 5.35 -13.63
CA LEU A 171 -11.79 4.86 -13.45
C LEU A 171 -10.99 5.82 -12.56
N MET A 172 -10.29 5.28 -11.57
CA MET A 172 -9.46 6.04 -10.64
C MET A 172 -8.04 6.18 -11.19
N SER A 173 -7.54 7.43 -11.27
CA SER A 173 -6.13 7.75 -11.53
C SER A 173 -5.32 7.97 -10.26
N THR A 174 -6.00 8.07 -9.11
CA THR A 174 -5.38 8.37 -7.81
C THR A 174 -6.05 7.53 -6.72
N LEU A 175 -5.25 6.96 -5.83
CA LEU A 175 -5.69 6.17 -4.69
C LEU A 175 -4.97 6.65 -3.41
N HIS A 176 -5.73 7.10 -2.43
CA HIS A 176 -5.21 7.42 -1.10
C HIS A 176 -5.35 6.22 -0.15
N ILE A 177 -4.26 5.84 0.52
CA ILE A 177 -4.21 4.76 1.52
C ILE A 177 -3.60 5.23 2.83
N TYR A 178 -4.02 4.63 3.94
CA TYR A 178 -3.68 5.02 5.31
C TYR A 178 -3.18 3.83 6.15
N PRO A 179 -1.98 3.28 5.86
CA PRO A 179 -1.41 2.19 6.66
C PRO A 179 -1.10 2.67 8.08
N LYS A 180 -1.47 1.86 9.08
CA LYS A 180 -1.53 2.29 10.50
C LYS A 180 -0.45 1.64 11.37
N ASN A 181 0.22 2.42 12.23
CA ASN A 181 1.16 1.90 13.23
C ASN A 181 0.72 2.29 14.63
N ILE A 182 0.98 1.41 15.59
CA ILE A 182 0.91 1.75 17.01
C ILE A 182 2.35 1.93 17.49
N LEU A 183 2.64 3.05 18.14
CA LEU A 183 3.97 3.31 18.69
C LEU A 183 4.17 2.53 20.00
N LEU A 184 5.43 2.25 20.35
CA LEU A 184 5.77 1.87 21.72
C LEU A 184 5.36 3.03 22.60
N ASP A 185 4.60 2.72 23.66
CA ASP A 185 4.15 3.70 24.65
C ASP A 185 5.35 4.55 25.05
N SER A 186 5.45 5.76 24.50
CA SER A 186 6.29 6.78 25.11
C SER A 186 5.55 7.08 26.39
N GLU A 187 6.19 6.91 27.55
CA GLU A 187 5.63 7.41 28.81
C GLU A 187 5.10 8.81 28.53
N THR A 188 3.78 8.96 28.50
CA THR A 188 3.14 10.26 28.40
C THR A 188 3.75 11.07 29.54
N PRO A 189 4.44 12.19 29.29
CA PRO A 189 4.89 13.02 30.39
C PRO A 189 3.64 13.40 31.16
N GLU A 190 3.49 12.88 32.37
CA GLU A 190 2.43 13.31 33.27
C GLU A 190 2.61 14.83 33.45
N LEU A 191 1.68 15.59 32.88
CA LEU A 191 1.57 17.02 33.17
C LEU A 191 1.42 17.15 34.69
N PRO A 192 2.26 17.94 35.38
CA PRO A 192 2.19 18.03 36.82
C PRO A 192 0.93 18.79 37.21
N GLY A 193 -0.02 18.04 37.77
CA GLY A 193 -1.03 18.54 38.69
C GLY A 193 -2.42 18.74 38.10
N THR A 194 -3.35 17.86 38.47
CA THR A 194 -4.62 18.30 39.04
C THR A 194 -5.14 17.25 40.00
N SER A 195 -4.92 17.49 41.29
CA SER A 195 -5.70 16.88 42.37
C SER A 195 -7.14 17.39 42.30
N THR A 196 -8.13 16.52 42.53
CA THR A 196 -9.42 16.74 43.24
C THR A 196 -10.29 15.47 43.16
N PRO A 197 -11.09 15.12 44.19
CA PRO A 197 -11.25 13.75 44.67
C PRO A 197 -12.53 13.02 44.21
N GLU A 198 -12.48 11.71 44.46
CA GLU A 198 -13.53 10.68 44.43
C GLU A 198 -14.86 11.05 45.12
N ASN A 199 -16.00 10.81 44.44
CA ASN A 199 -17.24 10.22 45.01
C ASN A 199 -18.23 9.77 43.89
N PRO A 200 -19.28 8.94 44.15
CA PRO A 200 -19.58 7.78 43.32
C PRO A 200 -20.93 7.87 42.56
N ASP A 201 -21.06 6.99 41.57
CA ASP A 201 -22.26 6.37 41.00
C ASP A 201 -23.63 7.07 41.13
N THR A 202 -24.24 7.39 39.97
CA THR A 202 -25.70 7.27 39.80
C THR A 202 -26.11 7.15 38.32
N THR A 203 -26.52 5.93 37.94
CA THR A 203 -27.69 5.58 37.09
C THR A 203 -27.74 5.93 35.58
N MET A 204 -27.74 4.87 34.75
CA MET A 204 -28.35 4.70 33.39
C MET A 204 -29.81 5.25 33.30
N PRO A 205 -30.44 5.55 32.11
CA PRO A 205 -30.49 4.66 30.92
C PRO A 205 -30.77 5.26 29.49
N SER A 206 -30.67 4.37 28.48
CA SER A 206 -31.48 4.26 27.22
C SER A 206 -30.87 4.66 25.87
N THR A 207 -30.74 3.64 25.01
CA THR A 207 -30.62 3.60 23.54
C THR A 207 -31.73 4.34 22.79
N PRO A 208 -31.50 4.78 21.54
CA PRO A 208 -32.43 4.44 20.46
C PRO A 208 -31.76 3.86 19.19
N THR A 209 -32.58 3.13 18.44
CA THR A 209 -32.27 2.18 17.36
C THR A 209 -32.57 2.76 15.96
N SER A 210 -31.67 2.50 14.98
CA SER A 210 -31.86 2.36 13.49
C SER A 210 -32.21 3.60 12.62
N PRO A 211 -31.95 3.62 11.27
CA PRO A 211 -32.18 2.52 10.32
C PRO A 211 -31.12 2.20 9.23
N ASP A 212 -31.29 0.97 8.75
CA ASP A 212 -30.73 0.29 7.58
C ASP A 212 -30.85 1.10 6.26
N THR A 213 -29.84 1.04 5.39
CA THR A 213 -30.04 1.32 3.95
C THR A 213 -29.04 0.57 3.07
N THR A 214 -29.62 -0.18 2.14
CA THR A 214 -28.99 -1.06 1.16
C THR A 214 -28.63 -0.27 -0.10
N THR A 215 -27.37 -0.27 -0.56
CA THR A 215 -27.00 0.07 -1.95
C THR A 215 -25.77 -0.71 -2.40
N VAL A 216 -25.93 -1.41 -3.53
CA VAL A 216 -24.96 -2.27 -4.20
C VAL A 216 -23.97 -1.39 -4.98
N GLY A 217 -22.69 -1.47 -4.63
CA GLY A 217 -21.55 -0.93 -5.36
C GLY A 217 -20.29 -1.69 -4.95
N LYS A 218 -19.48 -2.15 -5.91
CA LYS A 218 -18.28 -2.97 -5.71
C LYS A 218 -17.33 -2.26 -4.73
N LYS A 219 -17.19 -2.81 -3.52
CA LYS A 219 -16.63 -2.13 -2.34
C LYS A 219 -15.15 -2.47 -2.20
N LEU A 220 -14.31 -1.44 -2.23
CA LEU A 220 -12.91 -1.52 -1.79
C LEU A 220 -12.83 -2.22 -0.42
N PRO A 221 -11.81 -3.06 -0.15
CA PRO A 221 -11.75 -3.79 1.11
C PRO A 221 -11.68 -2.82 2.30
N SER A 222 -12.61 -2.97 3.23
CA SER A 222 -12.58 -2.30 4.53
C SER A 222 -11.57 -2.99 5.44
N THR A 223 -10.28 -2.67 5.30
CA THR A 223 -9.25 -3.10 6.25
C THR A 223 -9.24 -2.13 7.44
N GLY A 224 -10.16 -2.34 8.38
CA GLY A 224 -10.31 -1.45 9.53
C GLY A 224 -10.93 -2.05 10.80
N GLU A 225 -11.52 -3.25 10.77
CA GLU A 225 -11.96 -3.87 12.03
C GLU A 225 -10.75 -4.44 12.78
N LEU A 226 -10.22 -3.65 13.71
CA LEU A 226 -9.57 -4.16 14.92
C LEU A 226 -10.59 -5.03 15.66
N LYS A 227 -10.76 -6.29 15.25
CA LYS A 227 -11.39 -7.29 16.11
C LYS A 227 -10.43 -7.54 17.24
N ALA A 228 -10.80 -7.01 18.42
CA ALA A 228 -10.15 -7.24 19.70
C ALA A 228 -10.08 -8.74 20.04
N ASN A 229 -9.17 -9.47 19.41
CA ASN A 229 -8.71 -10.79 19.84
C ASN A 229 -7.32 -10.62 20.47
N LEU A 230 -7.28 -9.79 21.52
CA LEU A 230 -6.13 -9.63 22.40
C LEU A 230 -6.07 -10.85 23.32
N GLY A 231 -5.51 -11.94 22.82
CA GLY A 231 -5.30 -13.15 23.60
C GLY A 231 -5.12 -14.36 22.71
N ILE A 232 -3.86 -14.72 22.44
CA ILE A 232 -3.29 -16.06 22.15
C ILE A 232 -2.03 -15.92 21.27
N PHE A 233 -1.94 -14.94 20.37
CA PHE A 233 -0.82 -14.89 19.42
C PHE A 233 0.52 -14.40 19.99
N GLY A 234 0.52 -13.55 21.03
CA GLY A 234 1.77 -13.11 21.69
C GLY A 234 2.54 -14.25 22.37
N GLY A 235 1.85 -15.29 22.84
CA GLY A 235 2.49 -16.45 23.46
C GLY A 235 3.16 -17.39 22.45
N LEU A 236 2.62 -17.49 21.23
CA LEU A 236 3.15 -18.40 20.20
C LEU A 236 4.47 -17.87 19.61
N PHE A 237 4.60 -16.56 19.41
CA PHE A 237 5.83 -15.96 18.87
C PHE A 237 7.01 -16.03 19.87
N ILE A 238 6.75 -15.88 21.16
CA ILE A 238 7.78 -16.05 22.20
C ILE A 238 8.20 -17.52 22.31
N ALA A 239 7.24 -18.46 22.26
CA ALA A 239 7.53 -19.89 22.28
C ALA A 239 8.34 -20.35 21.05
N LEU A 240 7.99 -19.89 19.84
CA LEU A 240 8.71 -20.22 18.61
C LEU A 240 10.11 -19.60 18.57
N GLY A 241 10.27 -18.36 19.04
CA GLY A 241 11.58 -17.71 19.20
C GLY A 241 12.50 -18.47 20.17
N LEU A 242 11.97 -18.92 21.31
CA LEU A 242 12.73 -19.73 22.28
C LEU A 242 13.12 -21.09 21.71
N VAL A 243 12.24 -21.78 20.99
CA VAL A 243 12.54 -23.07 20.34
C VAL A 243 13.62 -22.91 19.26
N PHE A 244 13.53 -21.85 18.45
CA PHE A 244 14.54 -21.55 17.43
C PHE A 244 15.91 -21.21 18.05
N TYR A 245 15.92 -20.40 19.11
CA TYR A 245 17.13 -20.06 19.85
C TYR A 245 17.78 -21.31 20.48
N MET A 246 17.00 -22.20 21.10
CA MET A 246 17.53 -23.45 21.66
C MET A 246 18.09 -24.39 20.57
N ARG A 247 17.43 -24.50 19.41
CA ARG A 247 17.94 -25.30 18.28
C ARG A 247 19.25 -24.75 17.73
N LYS A 248 19.36 -23.42 17.55
CA LYS A 248 20.60 -22.78 17.12
C LYS A 248 21.75 -23.01 18.12
N LYS A 249 21.47 -22.87 19.42
CA LYS A 249 22.46 -23.11 20.50
C LYS A 249 22.96 -24.56 20.54
N MET A 250 22.07 -25.54 20.32
CA MET A 250 22.43 -26.96 20.28
C MET A 250 23.36 -27.28 19.10
N MET A 251 23.06 -26.78 17.90
CA MET A 251 23.89 -27.02 16.72
C MET A 251 25.30 -26.43 16.88
N VAL A 252 25.41 -25.23 17.45
CA VAL A 252 26.72 -24.60 17.72
C VAL A 252 27.52 -25.45 18.71
N LYS A 253 26.88 -25.97 19.77
CA LYS A 253 27.55 -26.84 20.75
C LYS A 253 27.99 -28.16 20.12
N THR A 254 27.15 -28.76 19.27
CA THR A 254 27.49 -30.01 18.56
C THR A 254 28.66 -29.83 17.59
N GLN A 255 28.77 -28.69 16.91
CA GLN A 255 29.93 -28.38 16.06
C GLN A 255 31.20 -28.19 16.89
N LEU A 256 31.11 -27.43 17.99
CA LEU A 256 32.24 -27.19 18.88
C LEU A 256 32.76 -28.47 19.55
N ASP A 257 31.86 -29.39 19.91
CA ASP A 257 32.22 -30.68 20.52
C ASP A 257 32.82 -31.67 19.50
N LYS A 258 32.55 -31.46 18.20
CA LYS A 258 33.11 -32.26 17.09
C LYS A 258 34.51 -31.78 16.71
N GLU A 259 34.75 -30.48 16.75
CA GLU A 259 36.08 -29.87 16.56
C GLU A 259 37.05 -30.18 17.70
N ARG A 260 36.57 -30.31 18.94
CA ARG A 260 37.42 -30.70 20.09
C ARG A 260 37.81 -32.19 20.13
N LYS A 261 37.24 -33.02 19.25
CA LYS A 261 37.49 -34.47 19.18
C LYS A 261 38.31 -34.88 17.95
N GLN A 262 38.78 -33.92 17.16
CA GLN A 262 39.83 -34.09 16.14
C GLN A 262 41.14 -33.52 16.68
#